data_AF-A0A6J4WYD5-F1
#
_entry.id   AF-A0A6J4WYD5-F1
#
_cell.length_a   1.000
_cell.length_b   1.000
_cell.length_c   1.000
_cell.angle_alpha   90.00
_cell.angle_beta   90.00
_cell.angle_gamma   90.00
#
_symmetry.space_group_name_H-M   'P 1'
#
loop_
_entity.id
_entity.type
_entity.pdbx_description
1 polymer ?
#
loop_
_entity_poly.entity_id
_entity_poly.type
_entity_poly.pdbx_seq_one_letter_code
_entity_poly.pdbx_strand_id
1 'polypeptide(L)'
;MLDLLLNNAHLVWRGLSVTIGASALVIGAGTLGGLFGGLALLYGPLPLRLLMRIYVDSIRGIPLLVLIFSVFYGLPALGLPITGFVAAALALAIFGTAHVSEVVRGAVDSIPDGQTEAAQSIGLTFYKRLRYVIFPQALARAIPPWTNTAVELVKASSLLALVSIVDLLYSTEQIAARTRQPLLFYGVAALLYFSINFSLSRVGARIEKKFTYSS
;
A
#
# COMPACT_ATOMS: atom_id res chain seq x y z
N MET A 1 -24.09 -23.47 -14.21
CA MET A 1 -23.00 -22.75 -13.48
C MET A 1 -22.16 -21.90 -14.41
N LEU A 2 -21.63 -22.46 -15.51
CA LEU A 2 -20.86 -21.70 -16.51
C LEU A 2 -21.64 -20.51 -17.09
N ASP A 3 -22.91 -20.68 -17.44
CA ASP A 3 -23.72 -19.58 -18.00
C ASP A 3 -23.89 -18.41 -17.01
N LEU A 4 -24.03 -18.71 -15.72
CA LEU A 4 -24.10 -17.66 -14.68
C LEU A 4 -22.80 -16.86 -14.60
N LEU A 5 -21.65 -17.52 -14.77
CA LEU A 5 -20.35 -16.85 -14.79
C LEU A 5 -20.20 -16.01 -16.06
N LEU A 6 -20.52 -16.57 -17.23
CA LEU A 6 -20.42 -15.86 -18.52
C LEU A 6 -21.34 -14.64 -18.57
N ASN A 7 -22.57 -14.76 -18.09
CA ASN A 7 -23.54 -13.66 -18.07
C ASN A 7 -23.12 -12.50 -17.14
N ASN A 8 -22.37 -12.80 -16.07
CA ASN A 8 -21.90 -11.80 -15.10
C ASN A 8 -20.42 -11.43 -15.26
N ALA A 9 -19.72 -12.01 -16.23
CA ALA A 9 -18.28 -11.81 -16.42
C ALA A 9 -17.92 -10.33 -16.62
N HIS A 10 -18.78 -9.57 -17.29
CA HIS A 10 -18.58 -8.14 -17.51
C HIS A 10 -18.52 -7.32 -16.20
N LEU A 11 -19.35 -7.65 -15.21
CA LEU A 11 -19.35 -7.00 -13.90
C LEU A 11 -18.11 -7.38 -13.08
N VAL A 12 -17.74 -8.66 -13.10
CA VAL A 12 -16.51 -9.14 -12.45
C VAL A 12 -15.29 -8.46 -13.05
N TRP A 13 -15.19 -8.41 -14.38
CA TRP A 13 -14.10 -7.76 -15.09
C TRP A 13 -14.02 -6.26 -14.79
N ARG A 14 -15.16 -5.58 -14.75
CA ARG A 14 -15.23 -4.15 -14.36
C ARG A 14 -14.78 -3.94 -12.91
N GLY A 15 -15.22 -4.77 -11.98
CA GLY A 15 -14.78 -4.69 -10.58
C GLY A 15 -13.28 -4.95 -10.44
N LEU A 16 -12.77 -5.95 -11.16
CA LEU A 16 -11.36 -6.30 -11.20
C LEU A 16 -10.50 -5.15 -11.76
N SER A 17 -10.88 -4.55 -12.88
CA SER A 17 -10.11 -3.47 -13.50
C SER A 17 -10.08 -2.22 -12.62
N VAL A 18 -11.21 -1.87 -11.97
CA VAL A 18 -11.25 -0.79 -10.98
C VAL A 18 -10.36 -1.10 -9.78
N THR A 19 -10.39 -2.33 -9.27
CA THR A 19 -9.54 -2.76 -8.15
C THR A 19 -8.06 -2.62 -8.47
N ILE A 20 -7.64 -3.09 -9.65
CA ILE A 20 -6.24 -2.97 -10.10
C ILE A 20 -5.85 -1.51 -10.25
N GLY A 21 -6.67 -0.69 -10.93
CA GLY A 21 -6.38 0.73 -11.14
C GLY A 21 -6.32 1.53 -9.83
N ALA A 22 -7.30 1.35 -8.95
CA ALA A 22 -7.34 2.00 -7.64
C ALA A 22 -6.17 1.57 -6.74
N SER A 23 -5.86 0.28 -6.71
CA SER A 23 -4.73 -0.24 -5.94
C SER A 23 -3.41 0.32 -6.47
N ALA A 24 -3.20 0.35 -7.78
CA ALA A 24 -1.98 0.91 -8.37
C ALA A 24 -1.81 2.40 -8.03
N LEU A 25 -2.90 3.17 -8.09
CA LEU A 25 -2.91 4.60 -7.73
C LEU A 25 -2.55 4.79 -6.25
N VAL A 26 -3.18 4.04 -5.35
CA VAL A 26 -2.97 4.14 -3.91
C VAL A 26 -1.57 3.64 -3.51
N ILE A 27 -1.10 2.53 -4.07
CA ILE A 27 0.27 2.04 -3.86
C ILE A 27 1.28 3.09 -4.32
N GLY A 28 1.06 3.70 -5.49
CA GLY A 28 1.91 4.78 -6.00
C GLY A 28 1.94 5.99 -5.06
N ALA A 29 0.75 6.50 -4.69
CA ALA A 29 0.62 7.64 -3.78
C ALA A 29 1.22 7.35 -2.39
N GLY A 30 0.91 6.20 -1.80
CA GLY A 30 1.45 5.75 -0.52
C GLY A 30 2.96 5.53 -0.57
N THR A 31 3.51 5.06 -1.69
CA THR A 31 4.95 4.89 -1.86
C THR A 31 5.66 6.24 -1.95
N LEU A 32 5.13 7.18 -2.73
CA LEU A 32 5.69 8.52 -2.86
C LEU A 32 5.61 9.29 -1.54
N GLY A 33 4.42 9.34 -0.92
CA GLY A 33 4.24 9.95 0.40
C GLY A 33 5.11 9.28 1.46
N GLY A 34 5.16 7.95 1.43
CA GLY A 34 5.95 7.13 2.32
C GLY A 34 7.45 7.42 2.23
N LEU A 35 7.98 7.56 1.01
CA LEU A 35 9.37 7.94 0.77
C LEU A 35 9.71 9.29 1.43
N PHE A 36 8.89 10.32 1.18
CA PHE A 36 9.11 11.63 1.80
C PHE A 36 8.95 11.60 3.32
N GLY A 37 7.93 10.89 3.83
CA GLY A 37 7.72 10.75 5.27
C GLY A 37 8.83 9.97 5.97
N GLY A 38 9.37 8.93 5.34
CA GLY A 38 10.51 8.18 5.84
C GLY A 38 11.78 9.02 5.88
N LEU A 39 12.05 9.80 4.83
CA LEU A 39 13.17 10.74 4.80
C LEU A 39 13.02 11.84 5.86
N ALA A 40 11.80 12.33 6.10
CA ALA A 40 11.51 13.30 7.16
C ALA A 40 11.73 12.70 8.55
N LEU A 41 11.39 11.43 8.77
CA LEU A 41 11.68 10.72 10.02
C LEU A 41 13.18 10.52 10.26
N LEU A 42 13.95 10.24 9.19
CA LEU A 42 15.40 9.98 9.26
C LEU A 42 16.21 11.28 9.41
N TYR A 43 15.95 12.26 8.53
CA TYR A 43 16.83 13.41 8.33
C TYR A 43 16.15 14.76 8.60
N GLY A 44 14.85 14.77 8.88
CA GLY A 44 14.12 16.00 9.17
C GLY A 44 14.57 16.64 10.50
N PRO A 45 14.40 17.97 10.65
CA PRO A 45 14.62 18.66 11.92
C PRO A 45 13.64 18.16 12.98
N LEU A 46 13.96 18.35 14.25
CA LEU A 46 13.21 17.80 15.39
C LEU A 46 11.68 18.04 15.32
N PRO A 47 11.18 19.24 14.99
CA PRO A 47 9.73 19.47 14.91
C PRO A 47 9.05 18.64 13.81
N LEU A 48 9.64 18.59 12.62
CA LEU A 48 9.10 17.80 11.50
C LEU A 48 9.14 16.30 11.81
N ARG A 49 10.25 15.84 12.40
CA ARG A 49 10.40 14.43 12.80
C ARG A 49 9.35 14.03 13.83
N LEU A 50 9.10 14.87 14.82
CA LEU A 50 8.08 14.62 15.85
C LEU A 50 6.67 14.59 15.23
N LEU A 51 6.34 15.56 14.38
CA LEU A 51 5.06 15.60 13.67
C LEU A 51 4.84 14.32 12.84
N MET A 52 5.85 13.92 12.05
CA MET A 52 5.78 12.70 11.26
C MET A 52 5.68 11.45 12.12
N ARG A 53 6.34 11.41 13.28
CA ARG A 53 6.25 10.28 14.21
C ARG A 53 4.84 10.15 14.78
N ILE A 54 4.26 11.25 15.26
CA ILE A 54 2.87 11.27 15.73
C ILE A 54 1.92 10.80 14.63
N TYR A 55 2.08 11.31 13.40
CA TYR A 55 1.28 10.87 12.26
C TYR A 55 1.42 9.36 11.99
N VAL A 56 2.65 8.85 11.84
CA VAL A 56 2.89 7.44 11.52
C VAL A 56 2.38 6.51 12.63
N ASP A 57 2.69 6.82 13.89
CA ASP A 57 2.29 5.99 15.03
C ASP A 57 0.76 5.99 15.20
N SER A 58 0.10 7.12 14.97
CA SER A 58 -1.37 7.22 15.03
C SER A 58 -2.04 6.40 13.94
N ILE A 59 -1.63 6.57 12.68
CA ILE A 59 -2.26 5.88 11.55
C ILE A 59 -2.02 4.37 11.62
N ARG A 60 -0.85 3.92 12.06
CA ARG A 60 -0.55 2.49 12.24
C ARG A 60 -1.27 1.88 13.45
N GLY A 61 -1.68 2.70 14.43
CA GLY A 61 -2.47 2.27 15.57
C GLY A 61 -3.98 2.19 15.31
N ILE A 62 -4.48 2.80 14.23
CA ILE A 62 -5.90 2.85 13.91
C ILE A 62 -6.26 1.70 12.94
N PRO A 63 -7.34 0.93 13.20
CA PRO A 63 -7.84 -0.04 12.22
C PRO A 63 -8.19 0.63 10.89
N LEU A 64 -7.73 0.08 9.77
CA LEU A 64 -7.92 0.68 8.46
C LEU A 64 -9.40 0.93 8.11
N LEU A 65 -10.30 0.04 8.52
CA LEU A 65 -11.73 0.25 8.33
C LEU A 65 -12.25 1.51 9.05
N VAL A 66 -11.77 1.76 10.28
CA VAL A 66 -12.11 2.96 11.04
C VAL A 66 -11.58 4.20 10.33
N LEU A 67 -10.36 4.15 9.77
CA LEU A 67 -9.79 5.23 8.97
C LEU A 67 -10.61 5.52 7.71
N ILE A 68 -11.04 4.48 6.98
CA ILE A 68 -11.92 4.61 5.81
C ILE A 68 -13.22 5.32 6.20
N PHE A 69 -13.91 4.87 7.25
CA PHE A 69 -15.14 5.51 7.72
C PHE A 69 -14.90 6.94 8.19
N SER A 70 -13.79 7.20 8.88
CA SER A 70 -13.44 8.55 9.36
C SER A 70 -13.27 9.53 8.21
N VAL A 71 -12.60 9.13 7.13
CA VAL A 71 -12.43 9.98 5.94
C VAL A 71 -13.74 10.11 5.16
N PHE A 72 -14.44 8.99 4.95
CA PHE A 72 -15.67 8.93 4.15
C PHE A 72 -16.83 9.73 4.76
N TYR A 73 -17.04 9.63 6.08
CA TYR A 73 -18.11 10.35 6.76
C TYR A 73 -17.64 11.67 7.40
N GLY A 74 -16.40 11.73 7.90
CA GLY A 74 -15.90 12.89 8.64
C GLY A 74 -15.63 14.11 7.77
N LEU A 75 -15.03 13.95 6.58
CA LEU A 75 -14.74 15.11 5.71
C LEU A 75 -16.03 15.82 5.25
N PRO A 76 -17.07 15.11 4.76
CA PRO A 76 -18.34 15.75 4.45
C PRO A 76 -18.98 16.44 5.67
N ALA A 77 -18.91 15.84 6.86
CA ALA A 77 -19.43 16.45 8.10
C ALA A 77 -18.71 17.75 8.49
N LEU A 78 -17.45 17.92 8.07
CA LEU A 78 -16.66 19.14 8.23
C LEU A 78 -16.88 20.17 7.10
N GLY A 79 -17.84 19.93 6.19
CA GLY A 79 -18.13 20.83 5.07
C GLY A 79 -17.20 20.64 3.87
N LEU A 80 -16.45 19.54 3.79
CA LEU A 80 -15.58 19.18 2.67
C LEU A 80 -16.19 17.98 1.90
N PRO A 81 -17.21 18.20 1.05
CA PRO A 81 -17.84 17.12 0.30
C PRO A 81 -16.84 16.56 -0.72
N ILE A 82 -16.60 15.26 -0.64
CA ILE A 82 -15.75 14.52 -1.57
C ILE A 82 -16.50 13.30 -2.08
N THR A 83 -16.15 12.84 -3.28
CA THR A 83 -16.74 11.62 -3.82
C THR A 83 -16.27 10.41 -3.02
N GLY A 84 -17.09 9.34 -2.96
CA GLY A 84 -16.73 8.13 -2.22
C GLY A 84 -15.39 7.54 -2.68
N PHE A 85 -15.16 7.50 -3.98
CA PHE A 85 -13.87 7.04 -4.53
C PHE A 85 -12.68 7.85 -4.03
N VAL A 86 -12.81 9.19 -3.98
CA VAL A 86 -11.74 10.06 -3.46
C VAL A 86 -11.52 9.83 -1.97
N ALA A 87 -12.58 9.68 -1.18
CA ALA A 87 -12.47 9.36 0.24
C ALA A 87 -11.75 8.04 0.49
N ALA A 88 -12.09 7.00 -0.27
CA ALA A 88 -11.41 5.71 -0.21
C ALA A 88 -9.94 5.78 -0.62
N ALA A 89 -9.65 6.40 -1.76
CA ALA A 89 -8.28 6.57 -2.23
C ALA A 89 -7.45 7.37 -1.22
N LEU A 90 -8.01 8.41 -0.61
CA LEU A 90 -7.36 9.21 0.41
C LEU A 90 -7.08 8.41 1.69
N ALA A 91 -8.08 7.68 2.23
CA ALA A 91 -7.91 6.86 3.41
C ALA A 91 -6.81 5.78 3.22
N LEU A 92 -6.85 5.09 2.08
CA LEU A 92 -5.83 4.08 1.75
C LEU A 92 -4.46 4.70 1.48
N ALA A 93 -4.39 5.89 0.87
CA ALA A 93 -3.13 6.59 0.64
C ALA A 93 -2.50 7.11 1.95
N ILE A 94 -3.31 7.58 2.91
CA ILE A 94 -2.85 7.93 4.26
C ILE A 94 -2.28 6.69 4.95
N PHE A 95 -3.02 5.58 4.95
CA PHE A 95 -2.56 4.32 5.51
C PHE A 95 -1.26 3.84 4.87
N GLY A 96 -1.20 3.79 3.54
CA GLY A 96 -0.04 3.38 2.77
C GLY A 96 1.17 4.28 3.01
N THR A 97 0.98 5.60 3.08
CA THR A 97 2.03 6.56 3.40
C THR A 97 2.66 6.27 4.75
N ALA A 98 1.84 6.06 5.79
CA ALA A 98 2.36 5.79 7.13
C ALA A 98 3.17 4.48 7.20
N HIS A 99 2.66 3.41 6.57
CA HIS A 99 3.35 2.12 6.54
C HIS A 99 4.65 2.19 5.74
N VAL A 100 4.63 2.80 4.54
CA VAL A 100 5.83 2.92 3.71
C VAL A 100 6.86 3.86 4.33
N SER A 101 6.45 4.92 5.04
CA SER A 101 7.40 5.76 5.81
C SER A 101 8.20 4.95 6.82
N GLU A 102 7.54 4.03 7.53
CA GLU A 102 8.25 3.15 8.44
C GLU A 102 9.13 2.15 7.70
N VAL A 103 8.67 1.59 6.57
CA VAL A 103 9.49 0.71 5.74
C VAL A 103 10.79 1.40 5.32
N VAL A 104 10.71 2.64 4.83
CA VAL A 104 11.86 3.42 4.41
C VAL A 104 12.79 3.70 5.59
N ARG A 105 12.25 4.16 6.73
CA ARG A 105 13.02 4.42 7.94
C ARG A 105 13.73 3.15 8.44
N GLY A 106 12.98 2.08 8.63
CA GLY A 106 13.48 0.80 9.12
C GLY A 106 14.52 0.17 8.19
N ALA A 107 14.36 0.34 6.87
CA ALA A 107 15.34 -0.15 5.91
C ALA A 107 16.69 0.58 6.03
N VAL A 108 16.68 1.90 6.23
CA VAL A 108 17.90 2.69 6.47
C VAL A 108 18.51 2.35 7.83
N ASP A 109 17.70 2.35 8.90
CA ASP A 109 18.16 2.09 10.27
C ASP A 109 18.71 0.66 10.46
N SER A 110 18.31 -0.29 9.61
CA SER A 110 18.85 -1.65 9.66
C SER A 110 20.33 -1.73 9.21
N ILE A 111 20.85 -0.72 8.50
CA ILE A 111 22.20 -0.73 7.92
C ILE A 111 23.23 -0.59 9.04
N PRO A 112 24.22 -1.51 9.15
CA PRO A 112 25.25 -1.38 10.16
C PRO A 112 25.98 -0.04 10.07
N ASP A 113 26.16 0.63 11.20
CA ASP A 113 26.81 1.96 11.27
C ASP A 113 28.20 1.95 10.63
N GLY A 114 28.91 0.82 10.69
CA GLY A 114 30.21 0.62 10.04
C GLY A 114 30.23 0.91 8.53
N GLN A 115 29.11 0.75 7.82
CA GLN A 115 29.00 1.15 6.41
C GLN A 115 29.08 2.68 6.27
N THR A 116 28.38 3.39 7.15
CA THR A 116 28.37 4.86 7.20
C THR A 116 29.72 5.40 7.67
N GLU A 117 30.38 4.73 8.63
CA GLU A 117 31.72 5.08 9.13
C GLU A 117 32.80 4.83 8.09
N ALA A 118 32.84 3.65 7.46
CA ALA A 118 33.81 3.33 6.40
C ALA A 118 33.71 4.32 5.24
N ALA A 119 32.49 4.68 4.84
CA ALA A 119 32.25 5.67 3.80
C ALA A 119 32.76 7.08 4.19
N GLN A 120 32.68 7.44 5.48
CA GLN A 120 33.26 8.69 6.00
C GLN A 120 34.78 8.64 5.99
N SER A 121 35.39 7.52 6.39
CA SER A 121 36.85 7.35 6.45
C SER A 121 37.52 7.50 5.09
N ILE A 122 36.83 7.18 4.00
CA ILE A 122 37.31 7.39 2.63
C ILE A 122 36.88 8.75 2.03
N GLY A 123 36.37 9.67 2.85
CA GLY A 123 36.08 11.05 2.46
C GLY A 123 34.77 11.28 1.69
N LEU A 124 33.80 10.34 1.74
CA LEU A 124 32.51 10.58 1.09
C LEU A 124 31.67 11.61 1.87
N THR A 125 31.24 12.66 1.18
CA THR A 125 30.27 13.63 1.70
C THR A 125 28.92 12.97 1.96
N PHE A 126 28.06 13.58 2.79
CA PHE A 126 26.75 13.03 3.16
C PHE A 126 25.94 12.54 1.95
N TYR A 127 25.79 13.36 0.89
CA TYR A 127 25.04 12.97 -0.30
C TYR A 127 25.68 11.82 -1.08
N LYS A 128 27.02 11.75 -1.13
CA LYS A 128 27.74 10.63 -1.74
C LYS A 128 27.54 9.35 -0.93
N ARG A 129 27.61 9.42 0.40
CA ARG A 129 27.32 8.28 1.30
C ARG A 129 25.89 7.78 1.11
N LEU A 130 24.92 8.70 1.11
CA LEU A 130 23.52 8.36 0.92
C LEU A 130 23.29 7.68 -0.44
N ARG A 131 23.84 8.23 -1.53
CA ARG A 131 23.62 7.72 -2.89
C ARG A 131 24.34 6.40 -3.17
N TYR A 132 25.61 6.28 -2.77
CA TYR A 132 26.47 5.17 -3.21
C TYR A 132 26.57 4.04 -2.20
N VAL A 133 26.29 4.28 -0.92
CA VAL A 133 26.44 3.28 0.14
C VAL A 133 25.09 2.92 0.73
N ILE A 134 24.35 3.91 1.25
CA ILE A 134 23.11 3.67 2.00
C ILE A 134 21.95 3.30 1.09
N PHE A 135 21.69 4.08 0.03
CA PHE A 135 20.52 3.89 -0.82
C PHE A 135 20.44 2.50 -1.48
N PRO A 136 21.50 1.93 -2.09
CA PRO A 136 21.42 0.60 -2.67
C PRO A 136 21.09 -0.49 -1.63
N GLN A 137 21.67 -0.38 -0.43
CA GLN A 137 21.43 -1.32 0.68
C GLN A 137 20.02 -1.15 1.26
N ALA A 138 19.59 0.09 1.49
CA ALA A 138 18.26 0.39 1.99
C ALA A 138 17.18 -0.05 1.01
N LEU A 139 17.39 0.14 -0.30
CA LEU A 139 16.46 -0.30 -1.33
C LEU A 139 16.28 -1.83 -1.30
N ALA A 140 17.37 -2.58 -1.23
CA ALA A 140 17.33 -4.05 -1.12
C ALA A 140 16.49 -4.51 0.07
N ARG A 141 16.66 -3.84 1.22
CA ARG A 141 15.98 -4.18 2.48
C ARG A 141 14.55 -3.67 2.57
N ALA A 142 14.22 -2.59 1.84
CA ALA A 142 12.88 -2.03 1.78
C ALA A 142 11.93 -2.85 0.88
N ILE A 143 12.44 -3.50 -0.16
CA ILE A 143 11.61 -4.20 -1.16
C ILE A 143 10.68 -5.28 -0.55
N PRO A 144 11.15 -6.20 0.32
CA PRO A 144 10.26 -7.21 0.90
C PRO A 144 9.12 -6.61 1.74
N PRO A 145 9.37 -5.75 2.75
CA PRO A 145 8.29 -5.15 3.54
C PRO A 145 7.43 -4.15 2.74
N TRP A 146 7.98 -3.48 1.74
CA TRP A 146 7.19 -2.67 0.80
C TRP A 146 6.22 -3.52 -0.01
N THR A 147 6.67 -4.67 -0.52
CA THR A 147 5.81 -5.62 -1.26
C THR A 147 4.67 -6.11 -0.36
N ASN A 148 4.95 -6.39 0.91
CA ASN A 148 3.91 -6.76 1.88
C ASN A 148 2.88 -5.64 2.06
N THR A 149 3.33 -4.39 2.19
CA THR A 149 2.44 -3.22 2.28
C THR A 149 1.59 -3.05 1.02
N ALA A 150 2.17 -3.26 -0.16
CA ALA A 150 1.44 -3.18 -1.43
C ALA A 150 0.35 -4.26 -1.54
N VAL A 151 0.65 -5.50 -1.15
CA VAL A 151 -0.32 -6.61 -1.07
C VAL A 151 -1.42 -6.31 -0.05
N GLU A 152 -1.07 -5.71 1.08
CA GLU A 152 -2.03 -5.28 2.10
C GLU A 152 -2.99 -4.22 1.56
N LEU A 153 -2.49 -3.23 0.81
CA LEU A 153 -3.33 -2.20 0.18
C LEU A 153 -4.32 -2.78 -0.85
N VAL A 154 -3.91 -3.79 -1.63
CA VAL A 154 -4.82 -4.52 -2.55
C VAL A 154 -5.90 -5.27 -1.78
N LYS A 155 -5.55 -5.92 -0.66
CA LYS A 155 -6.55 -6.59 0.18
C LYS A 155 -7.49 -5.58 0.82
N ALA A 156 -6.95 -4.46 1.30
CA ALA A 156 -7.71 -3.40 1.94
C ALA A 156 -8.71 -2.72 0.99
N SER A 157 -8.45 -2.67 -0.32
CA SER A 157 -9.42 -2.13 -1.27
C SER A 157 -10.75 -2.89 -1.26
N SER A 158 -10.76 -4.15 -0.81
CA SER A 158 -12.00 -4.91 -0.65
C SER A 158 -12.92 -4.34 0.44
N LEU A 159 -12.38 -3.64 1.44
CA LEU A 159 -13.17 -2.98 2.48
C LEU A 159 -14.04 -1.84 1.92
N LEU A 160 -13.72 -1.36 0.72
CA LEU A 160 -14.48 -0.28 0.06
C LEU A 160 -15.91 -0.71 -0.31
N ALA A 161 -16.16 -2.01 -0.47
CA ALA A 161 -17.49 -2.54 -0.68
C ALA A 161 -18.46 -2.16 0.46
N LEU A 162 -17.96 -2.04 1.70
CA LEU A 162 -18.75 -1.68 2.88
C LEU A 162 -19.31 -0.25 2.84
N VAL A 163 -18.71 0.63 2.03
CA VAL A 163 -19.22 1.98 1.75
C VAL A 163 -19.79 2.11 0.33
N SER A 164 -20.13 0.97 -0.28
CA SER A 164 -20.72 0.88 -1.63
C SER A 164 -19.88 1.51 -2.74
N ILE A 165 -18.56 1.53 -2.57
CA ILE A 165 -17.64 1.96 -3.62
C ILE A 165 -17.34 0.77 -4.51
N VAL A 166 -17.45 1.00 -5.83
CA VAL A 166 -17.26 -0.06 -6.81
C VAL A 166 -15.81 -0.56 -6.79
N ASP A 167 -15.65 -1.82 -6.42
CA ASP A 167 -14.44 -2.62 -6.54
C ASP A 167 -14.82 -4.05 -6.96
N LEU A 168 -13.88 -4.99 -6.90
CA LEU A 168 -14.14 -6.41 -7.18
C LEU A 168 -15.09 -7.00 -6.15
N LEU A 169 -14.94 -6.70 -4.86
CA LEU A 169 -15.78 -7.29 -3.83
C LEU A 169 -17.22 -6.77 -3.91
N TYR A 170 -17.41 -5.49 -4.16
CA TYR A 170 -18.72 -4.88 -4.33
C TYR A 170 -19.45 -5.40 -5.57
N SER A 171 -18.74 -5.56 -6.70
CA SER A 171 -19.30 -6.20 -7.89
C SER A 171 -19.71 -7.65 -7.59
N THR A 172 -18.87 -8.39 -6.86
CA THR A 172 -19.18 -9.75 -6.42
C THR A 172 -20.40 -9.82 -5.52
N GLU A 173 -20.54 -8.91 -4.54
CA GLU A 173 -21.69 -8.83 -3.63
C GLU A 173 -22.99 -8.57 -4.40
N GLN A 174 -22.98 -7.64 -5.36
CA GLN A 174 -24.15 -7.37 -6.20
C GLN A 174 -24.57 -8.59 -7.02
N ILE A 175 -23.62 -9.30 -7.62
CA ILE A 175 -23.92 -10.50 -8.42
C ILE A 175 -24.42 -11.63 -7.51
N ALA A 176 -23.76 -11.85 -6.36
CA ALA A 176 -24.15 -12.85 -5.38
C ALA A 176 -25.58 -12.62 -4.87
N ALA A 177 -25.94 -11.36 -4.57
CA ALA A 177 -27.28 -10.99 -4.13
C ALA A 177 -28.34 -11.24 -5.22
N ARG A 178 -28.05 -10.88 -6.48
CA ARG A 178 -28.98 -11.06 -7.61
C ARG A 178 -29.18 -12.53 -7.98
N THR A 179 -28.09 -13.30 -8.00
CA THR A 179 -28.10 -14.70 -8.42
C THR A 179 -28.43 -15.67 -7.29
N ARG A 180 -28.39 -15.21 -6.03
CA ARG A 180 -28.49 -16.02 -4.81
C ARG A 180 -27.45 -17.14 -4.75
N GLN A 181 -26.26 -16.90 -5.29
CA GLN A 181 -25.14 -17.85 -5.37
C GLN A 181 -23.88 -17.30 -4.69
N PRO A 182 -23.92 -16.96 -3.38
CA PRO A 182 -22.80 -16.30 -2.70
C PRO A 182 -21.52 -17.13 -2.72
N LEU A 183 -21.60 -18.44 -2.42
CA LEU A 183 -20.43 -19.32 -2.37
C LEU A 183 -19.67 -19.34 -3.71
N LEU A 184 -20.40 -19.38 -4.83
CA LEU A 184 -19.81 -19.39 -6.17
C LEU A 184 -19.07 -18.07 -6.46
N PHE A 185 -19.74 -16.93 -6.27
CA PHE A 185 -19.17 -15.64 -6.67
C PHE A 185 -18.08 -15.13 -5.71
N TYR A 186 -18.19 -15.38 -4.40
CA TYR A 186 -17.10 -15.12 -3.46
C TYR A 186 -15.92 -16.06 -3.68
N GLY A 187 -16.15 -17.32 -4.07
CA GLY A 187 -15.08 -18.23 -4.48
C GLY A 187 -14.30 -17.73 -5.70
N VAL A 188 -15.00 -17.23 -6.72
CA VAL A 188 -14.36 -16.58 -7.89
C VAL A 188 -13.57 -15.33 -7.46
N ALA A 189 -14.15 -14.47 -6.63
CA ALA A 189 -13.46 -13.27 -6.14
C ALA A 189 -12.21 -13.63 -5.34
N ALA A 190 -12.27 -14.65 -4.49
CA ALA A 190 -11.12 -15.14 -3.72
C ALA A 190 -9.98 -15.61 -4.63
N LEU A 191 -10.28 -16.36 -5.70
CA LEU A 191 -9.29 -16.79 -6.68
C LEU A 191 -8.67 -15.61 -7.44
N LEU A 192 -9.47 -14.60 -7.78
CA LEU A 192 -8.98 -13.39 -8.45
C LEU A 192 -8.08 -12.56 -7.53
N TYR A 193 -8.53 -12.27 -6.30
CA TYR A 193 -7.70 -11.59 -5.29
C TYR A 193 -6.42 -12.36 -5.00
N PHE A 194 -6.49 -13.70 -4.88
CA PHE A 194 -5.31 -14.54 -4.73
C PHE A 194 -4.36 -14.39 -5.92
N SER A 195 -4.87 -14.44 -7.15
CA SER A 195 -4.06 -14.32 -8.37
C SER A 195 -3.34 -12.98 -8.46
N ILE A 196 -4.02 -11.87 -8.12
CA ILE A 196 -3.43 -10.53 -8.07
C ILE A 196 -2.32 -10.48 -7.01
N ASN A 197 -2.65 -10.85 -5.78
CA ASN A 197 -1.73 -10.77 -4.64
C ASN A 197 -0.51 -11.67 -4.84
N PHE A 198 -0.73 -12.90 -5.32
CA PHE A 198 0.33 -13.84 -5.62
C PHE A 198 1.25 -13.33 -6.73
N SER A 199 0.69 -12.76 -7.80
CA SER A 199 1.48 -12.16 -8.88
C SER A 199 2.32 -11.00 -8.35
N LEU A 200 1.74 -10.12 -7.54
CA LEU A 200 2.44 -9.00 -6.92
C LEU A 200 3.58 -9.47 -6.00
N SER A 201 3.33 -10.45 -5.13
CA SER A 201 4.36 -11.06 -4.29
C SER A 201 5.49 -11.69 -5.12
N ARG A 202 5.17 -12.37 -6.22
CA ARG A 202 6.18 -12.99 -7.11
C ARG A 202 7.02 -11.96 -7.84
N VAL A 203 6.42 -10.84 -8.26
CA VAL A 203 7.15 -9.71 -8.83
C VAL A 203 8.09 -9.11 -7.79
N GLY A 204 7.61 -8.86 -6.56
CA GLY A 204 8.43 -8.37 -5.46
C GLY A 204 9.63 -9.27 -5.17
N ALA A 205 9.42 -10.59 -5.05
CA ALA A 205 10.49 -11.57 -4.84
C ALA A 205 11.51 -11.63 -6.00
N ARG A 206 11.07 -11.41 -7.25
CA ARG A 206 11.99 -11.31 -8.39
C ARG A 206 12.82 -10.04 -8.35
N ILE A 207 12.23 -8.93 -7.90
CA ILE A 207 12.94 -7.66 -7.73
C ILE A 207 13.97 -7.80 -6.61
N GLU A 208 13.58 -8.37 -5.46
CA GLU A 208 14.46 -8.66 -4.32
C GLU A 208 15.73 -9.43 -4.74
N LYS A 209 15.58 -10.50 -5.53
CA LYS A 209 16.70 -11.29 -6.05
C LYS A 209 17.72 -10.51 -6.88
N LYS A 210 17.35 -9.35 -7.44
CA LYS A 210 18.29 -8.49 -8.18
C LYS A 210 19.19 -7.69 -7.24
N PHE A 211 18.77 -7.47 -6.01
CA PHE A 211 19.48 -6.65 -5.03
C PHE A 211 20.21 -7.47 -3.98
N THR A 212 19.77 -8.70 -3.72
CA THR A 212 20.50 -9.66 -2.88
C THR A 212 21.53 -10.39 -3.74
N TYR A 213 22.79 -9.95 -3.68
CA TYR A 213 23.89 -10.80 -4.13
C TYR A 213 23.92 -12.05 -3.22
N SER A 214 23.81 -13.23 -3.84
CA SER A 214 24.00 -14.52 -3.20
C SER A 214 25.23 -14.46 -2.29
N SER A 215 25.01 -14.48 -0.98
CA SER A 215 26.04 -14.81 0.00
C SER A 215 26.25 -16.31 0.02
#